data_AF-A0A809QYE7-F1
#
_entry.id   AF-A0A809QYE7-F1
#
_cell.length_a   1.000
_cell.length_b   1.000
_cell.length_c   1.000
_cell.angle_alpha   90.00
_cell.angle_beta   90.00
_cell.angle_gamma   90.00
#
_symmetry.space_group_name_H-M   'P 1'
#
loop_
_entity.id
_entity.type
_entity.pdbx_description
1 polymer ?
#
loop_
_entity_poly.entity_id
_entity_poly.type
_entity_poly.pdbx_seq_one_letter_code
_entity_poly.pdbx_strand_id
1 'polypeptide(L)'
;MLTLERYQQISTLVNLAIRSIPKPQYLLFPELSIPIKWIDSIASRLSAAGISMIAGTEYRHSNINTLHSEACLVLSDNRLGYKSPTRIWQPKLLPAVREEKDLVSKYGKTWKKFQNEETTKPVYVHNGFHFGVMICSELQNSKARVKFQGEVDALMVLSWNQDLETFSSLIEASALDVHAYTILVNNREFGDSRVRSPAKDSYARDIARLRGGENDFCVTVKLDIDKLRAFQSRATRWPESEDQFKPVPEGFRISKNSKRKKSPPQ
;
A
#
# COMPACT_ATOMS: atom_id res chain seq x y z
N MET A 1 14.45 17.46 -4.59
CA MET A 1 14.66 18.57 -5.56
C MET A 1 13.91 18.25 -6.84
N LEU A 2 13.32 19.25 -7.50
CA LEU A 2 12.57 19.10 -8.75
C LEU A 2 13.57 19.17 -9.91
N THR A 3 13.79 18.07 -10.62
CA THR A 3 14.69 18.02 -11.78
C THR A 3 13.93 17.51 -13.02
N LEU A 4 14.39 17.91 -14.20
CA LEU A 4 13.81 17.44 -15.47
C LEU A 4 13.93 15.91 -15.60
N GLU A 5 15.10 15.37 -15.25
CA GLU A 5 15.37 13.93 -15.28
C GLU A 5 14.36 13.15 -14.44
N ARG A 6 14.14 13.57 -13.19
CA ARG A 6 13.16 12.91 -12.30
C ARG A 6 11.73 13.02 -12.84
N TYR A 7 11.38 14.16 -13.44
CA TYR A 7 10.07 14.32 -14.08
C TYR A 7 9.89 13.34 -15.24
N GLN A 8 10.92 13.17 -16.08
CA GLN A 8 10.92 12.23 -17.19
C GLN A 8 10.84 10.78 -16.73
N GLN A 9 11.55 10.40 -15.67
CA GLN A 9 11.48 9.07 -15.06
C GLN A 9 10.05 8.76 -14.57
N ILE A 10 9.46 9.64 -13.77
CA ILE A 10 8.08 9.47 -13.27
C ILE A 10 7.09 9.45 -14.43
N SER A 11 7.25 10.34 -15.41
CA SER A 11 6.38 10.38 -16.60
C SER A 11 6.47 9.07 -17.41
N THR A 12 7.65 8.47 -17.51
CA THR A 12 7.86 7.18 -18.16
C THR A 12 7.14 6.07 -17.42
N LEU A 13 7.24 6.01 -16.09
CA LEU A 13 6.49 5.04 -15.27
C LEU A 13 4.98 5.19 -15.40
N VAL A 14 4.48 6.42 -15.35
CA VAL A 14 3.05 6.72 -15.55
C VAL A 14 2.60 6.26 -16.93
N ASN A 15 3.39 6.50 -17.97
CA ASN A 15 3.12 6.03 -19.32
C ASN A 15 3.07 4.50 -19.42
N LEU A 16 4.02 3.81 -18.78
CA LEU A 16 4.06 2.36 -18.76
C LEU A 16 2.81 1.78 -18.09
N ALA A 17 2.38 2.33 -16.95
CA ALA A 17 1.17 1.91 -16.25
C ALA A 17 -0.11 2.17 -17.07
N ILE A 18 -0.18 3.28 -17.83
CA ILE A 18 -1.33 3.59 -18.69
C ILE A 18 -1.43 2.62 -19.87
N ARG A 19 -0.28 2.20 -20.42
CA ARG A 19 -0.17 1.32 -21.59
C ARG A 19 -0.22 -0.17 -21.23
N SER A 20 -0.15 -0.54 -19.95
CA SER A 20 -0.07 -1.94 -19.56
C SER A 20 -1.35 -2.70 -19.88
N ILE A 21 -1.18 -3.98 -20.24
CA ILE A 21 -2.27 -4.92 -20.49
C ILE A 21 -2.01 -6.16 -19.62
N PRO A 22 -2.92 -6.51 -18.69
CA PRO A 22 -4.16 -5.80 -18.35
C PRO A 22 -3.89 -4.40 -17.77
N LYS A 23 -4.89 -3.51 -17.90
CA LYS A 23 -4.80 -2.16 -17.31
C LYS A 23 -5.06 -2.24 -15.79
N PRO A 24 -4.17 -1.68 -14.94
CA PRO A 24 -4.34 -1.71 -13.49
C PRO A 24 -5.44 -0.73 -13.05
N GLN A 25 -6.13 -1.05 -11.95
CA GLN A 25 -7.04 -0.11 -11.31
C GLN A 25 -6.32 0.85 -10.34
N TYR A 26 -5.14 0.45 -9.85
CA TYR A 26 -4.33 1.21 -8.91
C TYR A 26 -2.86 1.20 -9.33
N LEU A 27 -2.22 2.37 -9.26
CA LEU A 27 -0.76 2.53 -9.37
C LEU A 27 -0.20 3.00 -8.03
N LEU A 28 0.78 2.26 -7.51
CA LEU A 28 1.43 2.53 -6.24
C LEU A 28 2.83 3.12 -6.46
N PHE A 29 3.20 4.14 -5.70
CA PHE A 29 4.55 4.70 -5.68
C PHE A 29 5.18 4.60 -4.29
N PRO A 30 6.53 4.39 -4.20
CA PRO A 30 7.25 4.25 -2.94
C PRO A 30 7.10 5.45 -1.98
N GLU A 31 7.52 5.28 -0.74
CA GLU A 31 7.65 6.39 0.22
C GLU A 31 8.56 7.50 -0.35
N LEU A 32 8.22 8.78 -0.08
CA LEU A 32 9.03 9.96 -0.46
C LEU A 32 9.39 10.06 -1.95
N SER A 33 8.61 9.42 -2.83
CA SER A 33 8.93 9.30 -4.25
C SER A 33 8.34 10.42 -5.11
N ILE A 34 7.14 10.92 -4.78
CA ILE A 34 6.43 11.91 -5.60
C ILE A 34 6.52 13.32 -4.99
N PRO A 35 7.04 14.31 -5.74
CA PRO A 35 6.95 15.70 -5.32
C PRO A 35 5.51 16.19 -5.22
N ILE A 36 5.18 16.88 -4.14
CA ILE A 36 3.81 17.36 -3.86
C ILE A 36 3.27 18.21 -5.02
N LYS A 37 4.13 19.03 -5.64
CA LYS A 37 3.77 19.89 -6.78
C LYS A 37 3.38 19.13 -8.05
N TRP A 38 3.74 17.86 -8.18
CA TRP A 38 3.46 17.04 -9.37
C TRP A 38 2.24 16.15 -9.22
N ILE A 39 1.66 16.08 -8.02
CA ILE A 39 0.51 15.21 -7.72
C ILE A 39 -0.65 15.47 -8.66
N ASP A 40 -1.05 16.72 -8.87
CA ASP A 40 -2.20 17.06 -9.73
C ASP A 40 -1.97 16.63 -11.18
N SER A 41 -0.77 16.86 -11.71
CA SER A 41 -0.41 16.49 -13.09
C SER A 41 -0.43 14.96 -13.28
N ILE A 42 0.22 14.23 -12.38
CA ILE A 42 0.29 12.76 -12.42
C ILE A 42 -1.11 12.16 -12.24
N ALA A 43 -1.84 12.62 -11.23
CA ALA A 43 -3.15 12.09 -10.90
C ALA A 43 -4.19 12.39 -11.97
N SER A 44 -4.17 13.57 -12.59
CA SER A 44 -5.04 13.91 -13.72
C SER A 44 -4.86 12.92 -14.87
N ARG A 45 -3.58 12.63 -15.21
CA ARG A 45 -3.24 11.71 -16.29
C ARG A 45 -3.65 10.27 -16.02
N LEU A 46 -3.43 9.78 -14.80
CA LEU A 46 -3.87 8.45 -14.37
C LEU A 46 -5.40 8.35 -14.30
N SER A 47 -6.06 9.37 -13.76
CA SER A 47 -7.53 9.42 -13.64
C SER A 47 -8.22 9.41 -15.01
N ALA A 48 -7.66 10.13 -15.99
CA ALA A 48 -8.13 10.10 -17.38
C ALA A 48 -8.05 8.69 -17.99
N ALA A 49 -7.04 7.90 -17.60
CA ALA A 49 -6.89 6.51 -18.02
C ALA A 49 -7.73 5.51 -17.20
N GLY A 50 -8.39 5.96 -16.13
CA GLY A 50 -9.18 5.13 -15.20
C GLY A 50 -8.35 4.45 -14.11
N ILE A 51 -7.18 5.00 -13.77
CA ILE A 51 -6.23 4.43 -12.81
C ILE A 51 -6.19 5.33 -11.56
N SER A 52 -6.41 4.75 -10.39
CA SER A 52 -6.24 5.42 -9.10
C SER A 52 -4.78 5.46 -8.68
N MET A 53 -4.34 6.53 -8.01
CA MET A 53 -2.96 6.69 -7.55
C MET A 53 -2.88 6.54 -6.03
N ILE A 54 -1.85 5.84 -5.55
CA ILE A 54 -1.48 5.76 -4.13
C ILE A 54 0.03 6.03 -4.06
N ALA A 55 0.44 7.18 -3.54
CA ALA A 55 1.82 7.62 -3.65
C ALA A 55 2.40 8.12 -2.33
N GLY A 56 3.61 7.69 -1.98
CA GLY A 56 4.39 8.35 -0.96
C GLY A 56 4.92 9.69 -1.47
N THR A 57 4.68 10.74 -0.70
CA THR A 57 5.01 12.11 -1.09
C THR A 57 6.26 12.61 -0.38
N GLU A 58 6.96 13.57 -0.99
CA GLU A 58 8.05 14.29 -0.32
C GLU A 58 7.59 14.96 0.99
N TYR A 59 8.55 15.30 1.84
CA TYR A 59 8.28 15.96 3.11
C TYR A 59 7.45 17.23 2.94
N ARG A 60 6.43 17.37 3.80
CA ARG A 60 5.67 18.59 3.98
C ARG A 60 6.20 19.33 5.21
N HIS A 61 6.50 20.60 5.02
CA HIS A 61 6.81 21.50 6.13
C HIS A 61 5.51 22.02 6.75
N SER A 62 5.28 21.72 8.02
CA SER A 62 4.19 22.32 8.80
C SER A 62 4.57 23.71 9.30
N ASN A 63 5.85 23.89 9.62
CA ASN A 63 6.49 25.18 9.88
C ASN A 63 7.99 25.06 9.53
N ILE A 64 8.80 26.07 9.89
CA ILE A 64 10.23 26.11 9.57
C ILE A 64 11.02 24.92 10.14
N ASN A 65 10.66 24.45 11.34
CA ASN A 65 11.38 23.44 12.12
C ASN A 65 10.65 22.10 12.23
N THR A 66 9.43 22.00 11.72
CA THR A 66 8.60 20.79 11.82
C THR A 66 8.16 20.31 10.46
N LEU A 67 8.38 19.03 10.20
CA LEU A 67 7.98 18.37 8.96
C LEU A 67 7.40 16.98 9.21
N HIS A 68 6.77 16.43 8.18
CA HIS A 68 6.28 15.06 8.13
C HIS A 68 6.20 14.57 6.69
N SER A 69 6.03 13.26 6.50
CA SER A 69 5.73 12.66 5.21
C SER A 69 4.32 12.07 5.20
N GLU A 70 3.75 11.90 4.00
CA GLU A 70 2.37 11.46 3.82
C GLU A 70 2.26 10.55 2.60
N ALA A 71 1.31 9.62 2.65
CA ALA A 71 0.76 9.01 1.45
C ALA A 71 -0.38 9.88 0.90
N CYS A 72 -0.37 10.16 -0.39
CA CYS A 72 -1.46 10.79 -1.12
C CYS A 72 -2.20 9.72 -1.93
N LEU A 73 -3.48 9.53 -1.64
CA LEU A 73 -4.38 8.68 -2.40
C LEU A 73 -5.23 9.58 -3.29
N VAL A 74 -5.25 9.31 -4.59
CA VAL A 74 -6.16 9.95 -5.54
C VAL A 74 -6.98 8.85 -6.21
N LEU A 75 -8.20 8.68 -5.71
CA LEU A 75 -9.06 7.54 -6.01
C LEU A 75 -10.18 7.95 -6.96
N SER A 76 -10.37 7.18 -8.03
CA SER A 76 -11.39 7.46 -9.05
C SER A 76 -12.80 7.27 -8.53
N ASP A 77 -13.57 8.35 -8.35
CA ASP A 77 -14.98 8.28 -7.94
C ASP A 77 -15.89 8.64 -9.12
N ASN A 78 -17.05 7.98 -9.22
CA ASN A 78 -18.10 8.29 -10.18
C ASN A 78 -19.50 8.34 -9.55
N ARG A 79 -19.59 8.30 -8.20
CA ARG A 79 -20.87 8.29 -7.47
C ARG A 79 -21.71 9.55 -7.68
N LEU A 80 -21.11 10.64 -8.13
CA LEU A 80 -21.79 11.90 -8.49
C LEU A 80 -22.36 11.91 -9.92
N GLY A 81 -22.29 10.78 -10.65
CA GLY A 81 -22.75 10.67 -12.04
C GLY A 81 -21.72 11.12 -13.09
N TYR A 82 -20.57 11.64 -12.67
CA TYR A 82 -19.42 11.97 -13.51
C TYR A 82 -18.12 11.56 -12.83
N LYS A 83 -17.05 11.35 -13.62
CA LYS A 83 -15.73 10.97 -13.09
C LYS A 83 -15.12 12.15 -12.33
N SER A 84 -14.93 12.00 -11.04
CA SER A 84 -14.25 12.97 -10.18
C SER A 84 -13.35 12.22 -9.19
N PRO A 85 -12.03 12.42 -9.20
CA PRO A 85 -11.19 11.76 -8.22
C PRO A 85 -11.35 12.39 -6.83
N THR A 86 -11.35 11.57 -5.78
CA THR A 86 -11.23 12.02 -4.39
C THR A 86 -9.78 11.93 -3.95
N ARG A 87 -9.29 13.00 -3.31
CA ARG A 87 -7.93 13.06 -2.78
C ARG A 87 -7.93 12.94 -1.26
N ILE A 88 -7.08 12.05 -0.75
CA ILE A 88 -6.93 11.79 0.68
C ILE A 88 -5.44 11.83 1.03
N TRP A 89 -5.11 12.50 2.13
CA TRP A 89 -3.77 12.55 2.69
C TRP A 89 -3.71 11.71 3.96
N GLN A 90 -2.82 10.73 3.98
CA GLN A 90 -2.59 9.89 5.14
C GLN A 90 -1.18 10.14 5.67
N PRO A 91 -1.02 10.77 6.85
CA PRO A 91 0.30 11.04 7.40
C PRO A 91 1.00 9.77 7.86
N LYS A 92 2.34 9.77 7.74
CA LYS A 92 3.21 8.86 8.49
C LYS A 92 3.32 9.38 9.93
N LEU A 93 2.90 8.57 10.89
CA LEU A 93 2.69 9.06 12.26
C LEU A 93 4.01 9.29 13.01
N LEU A 94 4.98 8.41 12.79
CA LEU A 94 6.30 8.48 13.38
C LEU A 94 7.37 8.34 12.30
N PRO A 95 8.48 9.08 12.41
CA PRO A 95 9.62 8.89 11.52
C PRO A 95 10.24 7.50 11.76
N ALA A 96 10.99 7.01 10.79
CA ALA A 96 11.93 5.92 11.05
C ALA A 96 13.03 6.40 12.01
N VAL A 97 13.61 5.51 12.82
CA VAL A 97 14.61 5.89 13.84
C VAL A 97 15.80 6.65 13.23
N ARG A 98 16.29 6.21 12.07
CA ARG A 98 17.39 6.89 11.35
C ARG A 98 16.95 8.23 10.76
N GLU A 99 15.73 8.31 10.26
CA GLU A 99 15.12 9.54 9.74
C GLU A 99 15.00 10.58 10.86
N GLU A 100 14.52 10.19 12.05
CA GLU A 100 14.45 11.06 13.22
C GLU A 100 15.83 11.57 13.65
N LYS A 101 16.81 10.66 13.75
CA LYS A 101 18.19 11.01 14.08
C LYS A 101 18.75 12.05 13.12
N ASP A 102 18.64 11.81 11.81
CA ASP A 102 19.14 12.73 10.78
C ASP A 102 18.38 14.07 10.82
N LEU A 103 17.06 14.04 11.02
CA LEU A 103 16.23 15.24 11.13
C LEU A 103 16.67 16.17 12.26
N VAL A 104 16.93 15.60 13.45
CA VAL A 104 17.36 16.36 14.63
C VAL A 104 18.83 16.76 14.50
N SER A 105 19.72 15.80 14.29
CA SER A 105 21.18 16.02 14.38
C SER A 105 21.79 16.81 13.22
N LYS A 106 21.26 16.67 12.00
CA LYS A 106 21.83 17.34 10.81
C LYS A 106 21.08 18.61 10.46
N TYR A 107 19.78 18.66 10.72
CA TYR A 107 18.92 19.74 10.24
C TYR A 107 18.29 20.57 11.37
N GLY A 108 18.41 20.17 12.64
CA GLY A 108 17.78 20.88 13.76
C GLY A 108 16.25 20.90 13.67
N LYS A 109 15.65 19.91 13.01
CA LYS A 109 14.20 19.82 12.77
C LYS A 109 13.57 18.70 13.60
N THR A 110 12.25 18.70 13.67
CA THR A 110 11.44 17.75 14.42
C THR A 110 10.33 17.17 13.56
N TRP A 111 9.87 15.97 13.91
CA TRP A 111 8.71 15.38 13.27
C TRP A 111 7.41 15.99 13.80
N LYS A 112 6.42 16.18 12.94
CA LYS A 112 5.09 16.66 13.35
C LYS A 112 4.45 15.66 14.31
N LYS A 113 3.95 16.16 15.44
CA LYS A 113 3.11 15.37 16.36
C LYS A 113 1.67 15.41 15.89
N PHE A 114 1.04 14.23 15.79
CA PHE A 114 -0.37 14.06 15.42
C PHE A 114 -1.20 13.79 16.67
N GLN A 115 -2.45 14.26 16.69
CA GLN A 115 -3.38 14.06 17.81
C GLN A 115 -3.97 12.64 17.77
N ASN A 116 -4.48 12.15 18.90
CA ASN A 116 -4.95 10.77 19.05
C ASN A 116 -5.96 10.32 17.98
N GLU A 117 -6.90 11.18 17.59
CA GLU A 117 -7.90 10.90 16.54
C GLU A 117 -7.25 10.65 15.16
N GLU A 118 -6.11 11.28 14.90
CA GLU A 118 -5.34 11.15 13.65
C GLU A 118 -4.45 9.89 13.62
N THR A 119 -4.32 9.17 14.75
CA THR A 119 -3.39 8.03 14.87
C THR A 119 -3.94 6.69 14.42
N THR A 120 -5.26 6.57 14.22
CA THR A 120 -5.84 5.31 13.72
C THR A 120 -5.85 5.31 12.21
N LYS A 121 -5.14 4.34 11.61
CA LYS A 121 -5.12 4.16 10.16
C LYS A 121 -6.47 3.63 9.66
N PRO A 122 -7.11 4.29 8.67
CA PRO A 122 -8.40 3.87 8.18
C PRO A 122 -8.31 2.65 7.26
N VAL A 123 -9.41 1.93 7.14
CA VAL A 123 -9.66 0.99 6.05
C VAL A 123 -10.32 1.76 4.90
N TYR A 124 -9.67 1.80 3.74
CA TYR A 124 -10.24 2.42 2.55
C TYR A 124 -11.15 1.43 1.82
N VAL A 125 -12.36 1.86 1.49
CA VAL A 125 -13.32 1.07 0.70
C VAL A 125 -13.58 1.79 -0.61
N HIS A 126 -13.01 1.27 -1.70
CA HIS A 126 -13.07 1.90 -3.02
C HIS A 126 -13.47 0.88 -4.09
N ASN A 127 -14.62 1.10 -4.74
CA ASN A 127 -15.16 0.22 -5.78
C ASN A 127 -15.21 -1.26 -5.37
N GLY A 128 -15.60 -1.52 -4.12
CA GLY A 128 -15.69 -2.86 -3.54
C GLY A 128 -14.37 -3.43 -3.01
N PHE A 129 -13.22 -2.85 -3.35
CA PHE A 129 -11.91 -3.25 -2.83
C PHE A 129 -11.63 -2.57 -1.49
N HIS A 130 -11.25 -3.36 -0.48
CA HIS A 130 -10.92 -2.89 0.86
C HIS A 130 -9.42 -2.98 1.06
N PHE A 131 -8.77 -1.87 1.42
CA PHE A 131 -7.32 -1.88 1.62
C PHE A 131 -6.87 -0.96 2.74
N GLY A 132 -5.74 -1.30 3.35
CA GLY A 132 -5.00 -0.46 4.29
C GLY A 132 -3.73 0.07 3.62
N VAL A 133 -3.24 1.23 4.09
CA VAL A 133 -1.96 1.79 3.66
C VAL A 133 -1.07 2.00 4.89
N MET A 134 0.16 1.51 4.83
CA MET A 134 1.22 1.74 5.80
C MET A 134 2.45 2.34 5.12
N ILE A 135 3.21 3.14 5.86
CA ILE A 135 4.38 3.84 5.33
C ILE A 135 5.63 3.32 6.05
N CYS A 136 6.42 2.51 5.34
CA CYS A 136 7.76 2.05 5.72
C CYS A 136 7.83 1.47 7.15
N SER A 137 8.46 2.20 8.09
CA SER A 137 8.66 1.79 9.48
C SER A 137 7.36 1.49 10.23
N GLU A 138 6.21 2.02 9.77
CA GLU A 138 4.91 1.67 10.33
C GLU A 138 4.64 0.16 10.25
N LEU A 139 5.16 -0.52 9.22
CA LEU A 139 5.04 -1.97 9.08
C LEU A 139 5.64 -2.71 10.27
N GLN A 140 6.61 -2.16 11.01
CA GLN A 140 7.21 -2.85 12.16
C GLN A 140 6.24 -2.93 13.36
N ASN A 141 5.26 -2.03 13.45
CA ASN A 141 4.29 -2.01 14.53
C ASN A 141 3.21 -3.08 14.32
N SER A 142 3.37 -4.23 14.98
CA SER A 142 2.43 -5.36 14.88
C SER A 142 1.02 -4.98 15.30
N LYS A 143 0.85 -4.18 16.37
CA LYS A 143 -0.47 -3.70 16.83
C LYS A 143 -1.17 -2.89 15.74
N ALA A 144 -0.45 -2.09 14.97
CA ALA A 144 -1.01 -1.34 13.85
C ALA A 144 -1.37 -2.26 12.68
N ARG A 145 -0.51 -3.24 12.35
CA ARG A 145 -0.78 -4.21 11.26
C ARG A 145 -2.03 -5.04 11.52
N VAL A 146 -2.14 -5.64 12.71
CA VAL A 146 -3.22 -6.58 13.03
C VAL A 146 -4.59 -5.91 13.15
N LYS A 147 -4.65 -4.58 13.30
CA LYS A 147 -5.92 -3.82 13.20
C LYS A 147 -6.60 -3.98 11.83
N PHE A 148 -5.86 -4.37 10.79
CA PHE A 148 -6.42 -4.65 9.47
C PHE A 148 -6.92 -6.09 9.29
N GLN A 149 -6.66 -6.99 10.26
CA GLN A 149 -7.01 -8.40 10.17
C GLN A 149 -8.50 -8.57 9.92
N GLY A 150 -8.85 -9.26 8.82
CA GLY A 150 -10.24 -9.51 8.44
C GLY A 150 -11.01 -8.31 7.88
N GLU A 151 -10.41 -7.12 7.87
CA GLU A 151 -11.02 -5.89 7.37
C GLU A 151 -10.62 -5.56 5.92
N VAL A 152 -9.45 -6.02 5.46
CA VAL A 152 -8.86 -5.66 4.16
C VAL A 152 -8.62 -6.84 3.24
N ASP A 153 -8.75 -6.62 1.92
CA ASP A 153 -8.27 -7.54 0.89
C ASP A 153 -6.78 -7.41 0.68
N ALA A 154 -6.26 -6.18 0.85
CA ALA A 154 -4.86 -5.90 0.69
C ALA A 154 -4.33 -4.93 1.75
N LEU A 155 -3.10 -5.18 2.19
CA LEU A 155 -2.29 -4.24 2.96
C LEU A 155 -1.18 -3.70 2.06
N MET A 156 -1.24 -2.40 1.75
CA MET A 156 -0.26 -1.73 0.91
C MET A 156 0.79 -1.03 1.78
N VAL A 157 2.06 -1.23 1.44
CA VAL A 157 3.20 -0.70 2.18
C VAL A 157 4.06 0.11 1.21
N LEU A 158 4.08 1.42 1.40
CA LEU A 158 4.93 2.33 0.63
C LEU A 158 6.25 2.49 1.40
N SER A 159 7.36 2.15 0.77
CA SER A 159 8.64 2.01 1.47
C SER A 159 9.78 2.72 0.75
N TRP A 160 10.72 3.24 1.52
CA TRP A 160 12.07 3.52 1.06
C TRP A 160 13.03 2.99 2.12
N ASN A 161 13.36 1.70 1.99
CA ASN A 161 14.07 0.97 3.02
C ASN A 161 15.14 0.04 2.43
N GLN A 162 16.31 0.06 3.07
CA GLN A 162 17.47 -0.76 2.71
C GLN A 162 17.53 -2.10 3.47
N ASP A 163 16.83 -2.22 4.60
CA ASP A 163 16.78 -3.46 5.39
C ASP A 163 15.76 -4.44 4.78
N LEU A 164 16.20 -5.12 3.71
CA LEU A 164 15.36 -6.01 2.92
C LEU A 164 14.98 -7.29 3.68
N GLU A 165 15.86 -7.82 4.53
CA GLU A 165 15.63 -9.08 5.23
C GLU A 165 14.52 -8.94 6.28
N THR A 166 14.60 -7.90 7.12
CA THR A 166 13.57 -7.62 8.12
C THR A 166 12.22 -7.35 7.45
N PHE A 167 12.21 -6.51 6.40
CA PHE A 167 10.97 -6.20 5.69
C PHE A 167 10.41 -7.42 4.96
N SER A 168 11.26 -8.28 4.39
CA SER A 168 10.82 -9.55 3.80
C SER A 168 10.09 -10.38 4.86
N SER A 169 10.69 -10.64 6.03
CA SER A 169 10.04 -11.39 7.12
C SER A 169 8.73 -10.73 7.57
N LEU A 170 8.69 -9.40 7.67
CA LEU A 170 7.47 -8.67 8.04
C LEU A 170 6.37 -8.79 6.99
N ILE A 171 6.69 -8.75 5.70
CA ILE A 171 5.71 -8.95 4.62
C ILE A 171 5.17 -10.37 4.65
N GLU A 172 6.03 -11.36 4.89
CA GLU A 172 5.63 -12.75 5.01
C GLU A 172 4.70 -13.00 6.19
N ALA A 173 5.03 -12.44 7.36
CA ALA A 173 4.17 -12.48 8.53
C ALA A 173 2.86 -11.73 8.27
N SER A 174 2.91 -10.52 7.72
CA SER A 174 1.73 -9.67 7.50
C SER A 174 0.70 -10.31 6.57
N ALA A 175 1.16 -11.01 5.53
CA ALA A 175 0.25 -11.75 4.64
C ALA A 175 -0.59 -12.77 5.42
N LEU A 176 -0.02 -13.42 6.45
CA LEU A 176 -0.70 -14.43 7.27
C LEU A 176 -1.46 -13.81 8.45
N ASP A 177 -0.84 -12.89 9.19
CA ASP A 177 -1.41 -12.22 10.36
C ASP A 177 -2.67 -11.43 10.00
N VAL A 178 -2.64 -10.70 8.88
CA VAL A 178 -3.79 -9.95 8.38
C VAL A 178 -4.70 -10.86 7.56
N HIS A 179 -4.14 -11.95 7.02
CA HIS A 179 -4.75 -12.85 6.04
C HIS A 179 -5.24 -12.09 4.80
N ALA A 180 -4.35 -11.31 4.19
CA ALA A 180 -4.67 -10.44 3.05
C ALA A 180 -3.50 -10.41 2.07
N TYR A 181 -3.74 -9.91 0.85
CA TYR A 181 -2.65 -9.63 -0.08
C TYR A 181 -1.76 -8.53 0.50
N THR A 182 -0.47 -8.78 0.67
CA THR A 182 0.47 -7.78 1.17
C THR A 182 1.31 -7.25 0.02
N ILE A 183 1.23 -5.94 -0.24
CA ILE A 183 1.87 -5.28 -1.37
C ILE A 183 2.92 -4.32 -0.84
N LEU A 184 4.20 -4.63 -1.04
CA LEU A 184 5.32 -3.75 -0.75
C LEU A 184 5.77 -3.05 -2.04
N VAL A 185 5.82 -1.73 -2.02
CA VAL A 185 6.43 -0.93 -3.09
C VAL A 185 7.59 -0.15 -2.49
N ASN A 186 8.80 -0.56 -2.84
CA ASN A 186 10.05 0.01 -2.36
C ASN A 186 10.77 0.80 -3.46
N ASN A 187 11.65 1.71 -3.05
CA ASN A 187 12.48 2.47 -3.98
C ASN A 187 13.40 1.53 -4.80
N ARG A 188 13.61 1.85 -6.08
CA ARG A 188 14.43 1.04 -7.00
C ARG A 188 15.87 0.80 -6.54
N GLU A 189 16.44 1.73 -5.76
CA GLU A 189 17.82 1.65 -5.25
C GLU A 189 18.04 0.38 -4.44
N PHE A 190 17.05 0.00 -3.62
CA PHE A 190 17.12 -1.20 -2.78
C PHE A 190 16.26 -2.34 -3.35
N GLY A 191 15.18 -2.02 -4.06
CA GLY A 191 14.27 -2.99 -4.65
C GLY A 191 13.48 -3.81 -3.63
N ASP A 192 13.16 -5.05 -3.96
CA ASP A 192 12.29 -5.96 -3.20
C ASP A 192 10.82 -5.54 -3.14
N SER A 193 10.36 -4.75 -4.11
CA SER A 193 8.93 -4.53 -4.33
C SER A 193 8.25 -5.88 -4.58
N ARG A 194 7.18 -6.19 -3.85
CA ARG A 194 6.63 -7.55 -3.75
C ARG A 194 5.12 -7.52 -3.59
N VAL A 195 4.44 -8.46 -4.24
CA VAL A 195 3.03 -8.76 -3.98
C VAL A 195 2.94 -10.18 -3.46
N ARG A 196 2.51 -10.31 -2.20
CA ARG A 196 2.41 -11.59 -1.52
C ARG A 196 0.96 -11.97 -1.21
N SER A 197 0.60 -13.22 -1.47
CA SER A 197 -0.68 -13.85 -1.15
C SER A 197 -0.57 -14.68 0.13
N PRO A 198 -1.63 -14.82 0.94
CA PRO A 198 -1.72 -15.82 2.02
C PRO A 198 -1.89 -17.25 1.48
N ALA A 199 -1.23 -17.59 0.37
CA ALA A 199 -1.40 -18.86 -0.32
C ALA A 199 -0.84 -20.04 0.48
N LYS A 200 -1.52 -21.18 0.36
CA LYS A 200 -1.09 -22.46 0.94
C LYS A 200 0.24 -22.90 0.31
N ASP A 201 0.25 -23.00 -1.01
CA ASP A 201 1.40 -23.44 -1.79
C ASP A 201 2.49 -22.37 -1.86
N SER A 202 3.75 -22.78 -1.69
CA SER A 202 4.90 -21.88 -1.65
C SER A 202 5.09 -21.07 -2.93
N TYR A 203 4.92 -21.70 -4.09
CA TYR A 203 5.09 -21.06 -5.41
C TYR A 203 4.02 -19.99 -5.70
N ALA A 204 2.86 -20.06 -5.03
CA ALA A 204 1.76 -19.10 -5.21
C ALA A 204 1.79 -17.95 -4.19
N ARG A 205 2.73 -17.97 -3.22
CA ARG A 205 2.82 -16.92 -2.19
C ARG A 205 3.32 -15.62 -2.80
N ASP A 206 4.38 -15.65 -3.62
CA ASP A 206 4.90 -14.45 -4.26
C ASP A 206 4.35 -14.32 -5.67
N ILE A 207 3.32 -13.50 -5.82
CA ILE A 207 2.70 -13.26 -7.13
C ILE A 207 3.63 -12.42 -8.02
N ALA A 208 4.36 -11.49 -7.41
CA ALA A 208 5.44 -10.76 -8.03
C ALA A 208 6.50 -10.40 -6.99
N ARG A 209 7.77 -10.43 -7.40
CA ARG A 209 8.89 -9.94 -6.61
C ARG A 209 9.93 -9.32 -7.55
N LEU A 210 10.24 -8.05 -7.31
CA LEU A 210 11.10 -7.24 -8.15
C LEU A 210 12.36 -6.92 -7.39
N ARG A 211 13.51 -7.28 -7.96
CA ARG A 211 14.82 -6.89 -7.42
C ARG A 211 15.17 -5.48 -7.92
N GLY A 212 16.08 -4.81 -7.22
CA GLY A 212 16.56 -3.49 -7.62
C GLY A 212 17.25 -3.50 -8.99
N GLY A 213 17.57 -2.32 -9.50
CA GLY A 213 18.24 -2.18 -10.79
C GLY A 213 18.46 -0.72 -11.18
N GLU A 214 19.13 -0.51 -12.30
CA GLU A 214 19.42 0.82 -12.82
C GLU A 214 18.17 1.51 -13.38
N ASN A 215 17.29 0.74 -14.02
CA ASN A 215 16.06 1.24 -14.62
C ASN A 215 14.88 1.16 -13.63
N ASP A 216 14.03 2.18 -13.67
CA ASP A 216 12.72 2.10 -13.03
C ASP A 216 11.84 1.07 -13.76
N PHE A 217 11.06 0.30 -12.99
CA PHE A 217 10.18 -0.73 -13.52
C PHE A 217 8.77 -0.63 -12.91
N CYS A 218 7.79 -1.07 -13.67
CA CYS A 218 6.39 -1.17 -13.25
C CYS A 218 5.88 -2.57 -13.61
N VAL A 219 5.30 -3.28 -12.65
CA VAL A 219 4.70 -4.60 -12.87
C VAL A 219 3.23 -4.55 -12.50
N THR A 220 2.40 -5.14 -13.35
CA THR A 220 0.96 -5.27 -13.12
C THR A 220 0.66 -6.65 -12.56
N VAL A 221 -0.07 -6.70 -11.45
CA VAL A 221 -0.50 -7.94 -10.81
C VAL A 221 -2.03 -7.94 -10.67
N LYS A 222 -2.64 -9.11 -10.88
CA LYS A 222 -4.07 -9.33 -10.63
C LYS A 222 -4.26 -9.98 -9.27
N LEU A 223 -5.17 -9.44 -8.47
CA LEU A 223 -5.58 -10.01 -7.17
C LEU A 223 -6.97 -10.64 -7.30
N ASP A 224 -7.13 -11.86 -6.78
CA ASP A 224 -8.41 -12.57 -6.77
C ASP A 224 -9.08 -12.40 -5.40
N ILE A 225 -9.60 -11.18 -5.17
CA ILE A 225 -10.19 -10.80 -3.87
C ILE A 225 -11.48 -11.57 -3.57
N ASP A 226 -12.19 -12.04 -4.59
CA ASP A 226 -13.42 -12.80 -4.41
C ASP A 226 -13.13 -14.20 -3.86
N LYS A 227 -12.13 -14.91 -4.41
CA LYS A 227 -11.67 -16.18 -3.83
C LYS A 227 -11.15 -16.02 -2.41
N LEU A 228 -10.37 -14.97 -2.14
CA LEU A 228 -9.88 -14.68 -0.79
C LEU A 228 -11.06 -14.50 0.19
N ARG A 229 -12.08 -13.71 -0.19
CA ARG A 229 -13.24 -13.45 0.65
C ARG A 229 -14.13 -14.69 0.84
N ALA A 230 -14.30 -15.51 -0.20
CA ALA A 230 -15.03 -16.77 -0.11
C ALA A 230 -14.38 -17.67 0.95
N PHE A 231 -13.06 -17.87 0.86
CA PHE A 231 -12.27 -18.62 1.83
C PHE A 231 -12.38 -18.05 3.26
N GLN A 232 -12.34 -16.73 3.41
CA GLN A 232 -12.48 -16.06 4.71
C GLN A 232 -13.91 -16.09 5.28
N SER A 233 -14.92 -16.37 4.46
CA SER A 233 -16.34 -16.37 4.85
C SER A 233 -16.85 -17.74 5.28
N ARG A 234 -16.02 -18.79 5.18
CA ARG A 234 -16.36 -20.16 5.55
C ARG A 234 -16.87 -20.26 6.98
N ALA A 235 -17.81 -21.17 7.20
CA ALA A 235 -18.38 -21.42 8.53
C ALA A 235 -17.36 -22.06 9.47
N THR A 236 -16.41 -22.81 8.91
CA THR A 236 -15.41 -23.59 9.65
C THR A 236 -13.99 -23.15 9.30
N ARG A 237 -13.03 -23.53 10.15
CA ARG A 237 -11.61 -23.14 10.02
C ARG A 237 -10.69 -24.31 9.67
N TRP A 238 -11.20 -25.53 9.60
CA TRP A 238 -10.36 -26.70 9.29
C TRP A 238 -9.87 -26.63 7.85
N PRO A 239 -8.61 -27.01 7.60
CA PRO A 239 -8.03 -26.99 6.26
C PRO A 239 -8.60 -28.12 5.40
N GLU A 240 -8.81 -27.82 4.12
CA GLU A 240 -9.15 -28.81 3.09
C GLU A 240 -7.97 -29.02 2.13
N SER A 241 -7.93 -30.17 1.45
CA SER A 241 -6.86 -30.49 0.50
C SER A 241 -6.80 -29.48 -0.65
N GLU A 242 -7.97 -29.02 -1.12
CA GLU A 242 -8.14 -28.11 -2.27
C GLU A 242 -8.00 -26.62 -1.90
N ASP A 243 -7.77 -26.30 -0.62
CA ASP A 243 -7.61 -24.93 -0.15
C ASP A 243 -6.45 -24.21 -0.85
N GLN A 244 -6.74 -23.06 -1.47
CA GLN A 244 -5.72 -22.22 -2.11
C GLN A 244 -4.95 -21.35 -1.12
N PHE A 245 -5.54 -21.08 0.05
CA PHE A 245 -4.99 -20.22 1.08
C PHE A 245 -4.65 -21.00 2.35
N LYS A 246 -3.72 -20.48 3.14
CA LYS A 246 -3.46 -21.01 4.48
C LYS A 246 -4.66 -20.77 5.40
N PRO A 247 -4.84 -21.55 6.48
CA PRO A 247 -5.86 -21.27 7.47
C PRO A 247 -5.78 -19.83 7.99
N VAL A 248 -6.94 -19.24 8.27
CA VAL A 248 -7.01 -17.93 8.92
C VAL A 248 -6.40 -17.98 10.32
N PRO A 249 -5.78 -16.89 10.80
CA PRO A 249 -5.15 -16.87 12.12
C PRO A 249 -6.16 -17.09 13.26
N GLU A 250 -5.66 -17.48 14.42
CA GLU A 250 -6.47 -17.56 15.63
C GLU A 250 -7.13 -16.20 15.92
N GLY A 251 -8.41 -16.22 16.34
CA GLY A 251 -9.15 -14.99 16.59
C GLY A 251 -9.61 -14.22 15.35
N PHE A 252 -9.28 -14.66 14.12
CA PHE A 252 -9.70 -13.99 12.88
C PHE A 252 -11.21 -13.73 12.82
N ARG A 253 -11.58 -12.47 12.59
CA ARG A 253 -12.98 -12.04 12.39
C ARG A 253 -13.07 -11.27 11.09
N ILE A 254 -13.76 -11.84 10.10
CA ILE A 254 -14.07 -11.08 8.89
C ILE A 254 -15.01 -9.92 9.24
N SER A 255 -14.75 -8.76 8.64
CA SER A 255 -15.59 -7.58 8.78
C SER A 255 -17.05 -7.91 8.53
N LYS A 256 -17.95 -7.38 9.38
CA LYS A 256 -19.40 -7.51 9.21
C LYS A 256 -19.94 -6.67 8.05
N ASN A 257 -19.10 -5.85 7.41
CA ASN A 257 -19.49 -5.12 6.21
C ASN A 257 -20.01 -6.11 5.15
N SER A 258 -21.28 -5.97 4.77
CA SER A 258 -21.98 -6.89 3.87
C SER A 258 -21.34 -7.00 2.49
N LYS A 259 -20.49 -6.03 2.11
CA LYS A 259 -19.72 -6.06 0.87
C LYS A 259 -18.49 -6.98 0.94
N ARG A 260 -18.02 -7.33 2.14
CA ARG A 260 -16.83 -8.17 2.36
C ARG A 260 -17.19 -9.62 2.63
N LYS A 261 -18.06 -9.87 3.62
CA LYS A 261 -18.51 -11.23 3.95
C LYS A 261 -19.44 -11.77 2.87
N LYS A 262 -19.12 -12.93 2.31
CA LYS A 262 -19.96 -13.61 1.31
C LYS A 262 -21.04 -14.43 2.01
N SER A 263 -22.22 -14.53 1.39
CA SER A 263 -23.37 -15.30 1.89
C SER A 263 -24.14 -15.93 0.70
N PRO A 264 -24.55 -17.22 0.78
CA PRO A 264 -24.23 -18.16 1.86
C PRO A 264 -22.71 -18.42 1.96
N PRO A 265 -22.21 -18.86 3.12
CA PRO A 265 -20.83 -19.34 3.23
C PRO A 265 -20.63 -20.44 2.18
N GLN A 266 -19.60 -20.31 1.34
CA GLN A 266 -19.16 -21.38 0.44
C GLN A 266 -18.31 -22.38 1.19
#